data_AF-A0A8C2FA63-F1
#
_entry.id   AF-A0A8C2FA63-F1
#
_cell.length_a   1.000
_cell.length_b   1.000
_cell.length_c   1.000
_cell.angle_alpha   90.00
_cell.angle_beta   90.00
_cell.angle_gamma   90.00
#
_symmetry.space_group_name_H-M   'P 1'
#
loop_
_entity.id
_entity.type
_entity.pdbx_description
1 polymer ?
#
loop_
_entity_poly.entity_id
_entity_poly.type
_entity_poly.pdbx_seq_one_letter_code
_entity_poly.pdbx_strand_id
1 'polypeptide(L)'
;MGKKYHLLTCFNYVYKKFDLGQDVVDFTGHALALYRTDDYLDQPCIETINRIKLYSESLARYGKSPYLYPLYGLGELPQGFARLSAIYGGTYMLNKPIEDIIVENGKVVGVKSEGEIARCKQLICDPSYVMDRVNKVGQVIRVICIMSHPIKNTSDANSCQIIIPQN
;
A
#
# COMPACT_ATOMS: atom_id res chain seq x y z
N MET A 1 -17.12 1.30 35.10
CA MET A 1 -18.22 0.89 34.19
C MET A 1 -17.80 1.18 32.75
N GLY A 2 -17.28 0.18 32.04
CA GLY A 2 -16.88 0.32 30.64
C GLY A 2 -18.11 0.39 29.74
N LYS A 3 -18.40 1.58 29.19
CA LYS A 3 -19.39 1.71 28.12
C LYS A 3 -18.85 0.91 26.92
N LYS A 4 -19.51 -0.21 26.60
CA LYS A 4 -19.34 -0.91 25.31
C LYS A 4 -19.62 0.12 24.22
N TYR A 5 -18.58 0.62 23.58
CA TYR A 5 -18.74 1.37 22.34
C TYR A 5 -19.40 0.41 21.35
N HIS A 6 -20.58 0.77 20.85
CA HIS A 6 -21.14 0.04 19.72
C HIS A 6 -20.16 0.22 18.56
N LEU A 7 -19.46 -0.84 18.20
CA LEU A 7 -18.43 -0.88 17.14
C LEU A 7 -18.99 -0.49 15.76
N LEU A 8 -20.32 -0.35 15.66
CA LEU A 8 -21.08 0.10 14.49
C LEU A 8 -21.31 1.63 14.45
N THR A 9 -20.84 2.38 15.44
CA THR A 9 -21.02 3.84 15.47
C THR A 9 -20.10 4.50 14.44
N CYS A 10 -20.62 5.45 13.65
CA CYS A 10 -19.83 6.24 12.71
C CYS A 10 -18.67 6.96 13.41
N PHE A 11 -17.50 7.07 12.77
CA PHE A 11 -16.33 7.69 13.37
C PHE A 11 -16.53 9.19 13.67
N ASN A 12 -17.35 9.89 12.89
CA ASN A 12 -17.74 11.28 13.16
C ASN A 12 -18.35 11.47 14.56
N TYR A 13 -19.12 10.50 15.05
CA TYR A 13 -19.63 10.54 16.42
C TYR A 13 -18.52 10.48 17.46
N VAL A 14 -17.44 9.76 17.19
CA VAL A 14 -16.27 9.70 18.08
C VAL A 14 -15.62 11.08 18.16
N TYR A 15 -15.39 11.75 17.04
CA TYR A 15 -14.86 13.12 17.04
C TYR A 15 -15.75 14.10 17.82
N LYS A 16 -17.07 14.09 17.55
CA LYS A 16 -18.04 14.94 18.28
C LYS A 16 -18.06 14.65 19.77
N LYS A 17 -17.95 13.38 20.17
CA LYS A 17 -17.94 12.98 21.58
C LYS A 17 -16.73 13.56 22.34
N PHE A 18 -15.59 13.71 21.66
CA PHE A 18 -14.38 14.26 22.24
C PHE A 18 -14.17 15.75 21.91
N ASP A 19 -15.16 16.40 21.29
CA ASP A 19 -15.15 17.82 20.91
C ASP A 19 -13.89 18.21 20.11
N LEU A 20 -13.54 17.37 19.12
CA LEU A 20 -12.36 17.58 18.27
C LEU A 20 -12.72 18.47 17.08
N GLY A 21 -12.00 19.59 16.94
CA GLY A 21 -12.15 20.54 15.82
C GLY A 21 -11.65 19.98 14.48
N GLN A 22 -12.02 20.64 13.38
CA GLN A 22 -11.76 20.16 12.01
C GLN A 22 -10.27 19.88 11.74
N ASP A 23 -9.36 20.78 12.15
CA ASP A 23 -7.92 20.58 11.96
C ASP A 23 -7.41 19.28 12.62
N VAL A 24 -7.98 18.91 13.77
CA VAL A 24 -7.64 17.67 14.48
C VAL A 24 -8.26 16.46 13.80
N VAL A 25 -9.47 16.61 13.23
CA VAL A 25 -10.13 15.59 12.41
C VAL A 25 -9.24 15.26 11.21
N ASP A 26 -8.85 16.27 10.44
CA ASP A 26 -8.05 16.12 9.22
C ASP A 26 -6.69 15.49 9.53
N PHE A 27 -5.99 16.00 10.55
CA PHE A 27 -4.71 15.43 10.99
C PHE A 27 -4.87 13.97 11.42
N THR A 28 -5.90 13.66 12.21
CA THR A 28 -6.10 12.29 12.71
C THR A 28 -6.49 11.33 11.58
N GLY A 29 -7.36 11.75 10.66
CA GLY A 29 -7.81 10.94 9.53
C GLY A 29 -6.71 10.67 8.52
N HIS A 30 -6.02 11.73 8.10
CA HIS A 30 -5.06 11.64 7.00
C HIS A 30 -3.64 11.35 7.45
N ALA A 31 -3.18 11.89 8.58
CA ALA A 31 -1.79 11.73 9.04
C ALA A 31 -1.59 10.54 9.99
N LEU A 32 -2.60 10.17 10.79
CA LEU A 32 -2.51 9.01 11.70
C LEU A 32 -3.20 7.77 11.11
N ALA A 33 -4.46 7.88 10.70
CA ALA A 33 -5.21 6.76 10.13
C ALA A 33 -4.93 6.49 8.64
N LEU A 34 -4.20 7.40 7.98
CA LEU A 34 -3.75 7.30 6.59
C LEU A 34 -4.91 7.09 5.59
N TYR A 35 -6.07 7.69 5.86
CA TYR A 35 -7.15 7.74 4.88
C TYR A 35 -6.83 8.73 3.77
N ARG A 36 -7.31 8.41 2.56
CA ARG A 36 -7.15 9.27 1.37
C ARG A 36 -8.33 10.24 1.21
N THR A 37 -9.48 9.89 1.78
CA THR A 37 -10.75 10.59 1.67
C THR A 37 -11.47 10.55 3.01
N ASP A 38 -12.45 11.43 3.20
CA ASP A 38 -13.24 11.54 4.43
C ASP A 38 -14.39 10.54 4.54
N ASP A 39 -14.49 9.60 3.60
CA ASP A 39 -15.54 8.56 3.60
C ASP A 39 -15.56 7.78 4.93
N TYR A 40 -14.42 7.69 5.62
CA TYR A 40 -14.28 7.01 6.92
C TYR A 40 -15.11 7.64 8.04
N LEU A 41 -15.48 8.92 7.92
CA LEU A 41 -16.28 9.63 8.93
C LEU A 41 -17.64 8.96 9.13
N ASP A 42 -18.22 8.44 8.06
CA ASP A 42 -19.54 7.78 8.07
C ASP A 42 -19.44 6.25 8.20
N GLN A 43 -18.23 5.68 8.22
CA GLN A 43 -18.00 4.25 8.41
C GLN A 43 -17.93 3.84 9.89
N PRO A 44 -18.17 2.56 10.21
CA PRO A 44 -17.99 2.02 11.55
C PRO A 44 -16.60 2.33 12.14
N CYS A 45 -16.58 2.86 13.37
CA CYS A 45 -15.37 3.41 13.97
C CYS A 45 -14.24 2.40 14.21
N ILE A 46 -14.54 1.10 14.23
CA ILE A 46 -13.58 0.05 14.56
C ILE A 46 -12.38 0.03 13.60
N GLU A 47 -12.58 0.28 12.30
CA GLU A 47 -11.47 0.29 11.35
C GLU A 47 -10.51 1.44 11.62
N THR A 48 -11.06 2.64 11.81
CA THR A 48 -10.27 3.84 12.09
C THR A 48 -9.53 3.73 13.42
N ILE A 49 -10.17 3.23 14.47
CA ILE A 49 -9.52 2.97 15.77
C ILE A 49 -8.33 2.02 15.59
N ASN A 50 -8.52 0.93 14.84
CA ASN A 50 -7.45 -0.05 14.60
C ASN A 50 -6.28 0.55 13.80
N ARG A 51 -6.56 1.41 12.80
CA ARG A 51 -5.52 2.12 12.04
C ARG A 51 -4.73 3.09 12.92
N ILE A 52 -5.41 3.88 13.75
CA ILE A 52 -4.76 4.79 14.71
C ILE A 52 -3.89 3.98 15.69
N LYS A 53 -4.42 2.87 16.22
CA LYS A 53 -3.68 1.96 17.11
C LYS A 53 -2.43 1.41 16.43
N LEU A 54 -2.56 0.95 15.18
CA LEU A 54 -1.44 0.43 14.38
C LEU A 54 -0.35 1.50 14.22
N TYR A 55 -0.73 2.75 13.92
CA TYR A 55 0.22 3.86 13.82
C TYR A 55 0.99 4.04 15.15
N SER A 56 0.26 4.14 16.27
CA SER A 56 0.87 4.33 17.59
C SER A 56 1.77 3.17 18.01
N GLU A 57 1.35 1.92 17.77
CA GLU A 57 2.15 0.72 18.07
C GLU A 57 3.42 0.66 17.22
N SER A 58 3.34 1.08 15.95
CA SER A 58 4.47 1.13 15.03
C SER A 58 5.47 2.22 15.43
N LEU A 59 4.97 3.40 15.81
CA LEU A 59 5.79 4.49 16.34
C LEU A 59 6.49 4.08 17.64
N ALA A 60 5.79 3.40 18.55
CA ALA A 60 6.34 2.95 19.83
C ALA A 60 7.49 1.94 19.69
N ARG A 61 7.59 1.23 18.56
CA ARG A 61 8.61 0.19 18.35
C ARG A 61 10.03 0.76 18.19
N TYR A 62 10.19 1.86 17.45
CA TYR A 62 11.50 2.45 17.14
C TYR A 62 11.59 3.96 17.43
N GLY A 63 10.50 4.59 17.88
CA GLY A 63 10.49 5.91 18.52
C GLY A 63 10.58 7.15 17.60
N LYS A 64 11.05 7.02 16.36
CA LYS A 64 11.20 8.17 15.44
C LYS A 64 10.02 8.40 14.51
N SER A 65 9.51 7.33 13.91
CA SER A 65 8.37 7.33 13.00
C SER A 65 7.75 5.93 12.96
N PRO A 66 6.52 5.75 12.48
CA PRO A 66 5.93 4.42 12.30
C PRO A 66 6.46 3.69 11.05
N TYR A 67 7.39 4.28 10.29
CA TYR A 67 7.84 3.79 8.99
C TYR A 67 9.26 3.23 9.03
N LEU A 68 9.49 2.28 8.12
CA LEU A 68 10.79 1.73 7.79
C LEU A 68 11.00 1.82 6.28
N TYR A 69 12.25 2.02 5.88
CA TYR A 69 12.65 1.98 4.47
C TYR A 69 13.90 1.11 4.35
N PRO A 70 13.92 0.10 3.46
CA PRO A 70 15.07 -0.77 3.30
C PRO A 70 16.27 0.01 2.75
N LEU A 71 17.45 -0.30 3.28
CA LEU A 71 18.70 0.15 2.65
C LEU A 71 18.73 -0.37 1.21
N TYR A 72 19.27 0.44 0.29
CA TYR A 72 19.27 0.18 -1.16
C TYR A 72 17.90 0.26 -1.87
N GLY A 73 16.83 0.53 -1.12
CA GLY A 73 15.52 0.87 -1.66
C GLY A 73 14.57 -0.32 -1.83
N LEU A 74 13.35 -0.01 -2.29
CA LEU A 74 12.25 -0.99 -2.35
C LEU A 74 12.52 -2.16 -3.31
N GLY A 75 13.49 -2.04 -4.21
CA GLY A 75 13.94 -3.12 -5.09
C GLY A 75 14.51 -4.33 -4.36
N GLU A 76 14.94 -4.18 -3.11
CA GLU A 76 15.44 -5.29 -2.29
C GLU A 76 14.32 -6.26 -1.86
N LEU A 77 13.08 -5.78 -1.74
CA LEU A 77 11.94 -6.61 -1.38
C LEU A 77 11.63 -7.69 -2.43
N PRO A 78 11.40 -7.36 -3.73
CA PRO A 78 11.17 -8.39 -4.73
C PRO A 78 12.38 -9.30 -4.93
N GLN A 79 13.61 -8.78 -4.81
CA GLN A 79 14.82 -9.60 -4.86
C GLN A 79 14.87 -10.63 -3.72
N GLY A 80 14.55 -10.21 -2.49
CA GLY A 80 14.49 -11.09 -1.32
C GLY A 80 13.46 -12.21 -1.48
N PHE A 81 12.26 -11.89 -1.97
CA PHE A 81 11.23 -12.91 -2.25
C PHE A 81 11.60 -13.83 -3.42
N ALA A 82 12.24 -13.31 -4.47
CA ALA A 82 12.72 -14.13 -5.58
C ALA A 82 13.77 -15.14 -5.10
N ARG A 83 14.72 -14.69 -4.27
CA ARG A 83 15.71 -15.56 -3.63
C ARG A 83 15.04 -16.62 -2.75
N LEU A 84 14.07 -16.22 -1.92
CA LEU A 84 13.33 -17.16 -1.07
C LEU A 84 12.65 -18.25 -1.92
N SER A 85 11.98 -17.87 -2.99
CA SER A 85 11.33 -18.81 -3.90
C SER A 85 12.33 -19.74 -4.60
N ALA A 86 13.50 -19.25 -4.99
CA ALA A 86 14.55 -20.09 -5.57
C ALA A 86 15.07 -21.16 -4.60
N ILE A 87 15.17 -20.84 -3.30
CA ILE A 87 15.52 -21.82 -2.25
C ILE A 87 14.51 -22.98 -2.21
N TYR A 88 13.23 -22.69 -2.46
CA TYR A 88 12.16 -23.68 -2.53
C TYR A 88 11.95 -24.28 -3.93
N GLY A 89 12.91 -24.12 -4.85
CA GLY A 89 12.90 -24.74 -6.18
C GLY A 89 12.22 -23.90 -7.28
N GLY A 90 11.88 -22.63 -6.99
CA GLY A 90 11.39 -21.70 -8.01
C GLY A 90 12.47 -21.37 -9.04
N THR A 91 12.11 -21.36 -10.32
CA THR A 91 13.00 -20.94 -11.42
C THR A 91 12.57 -19.57 -11.91
N TYR A 92 13.53 -18.64 -12.03
CA TYR A 92 13.30 -17.27 -12.48
C TYR A 92 13.92 -17.04 -13.84
N MET A 93 13.17 -16.41 -14.74
CA MET A 93 13.64 -16.00 -16.06
C MET A 93 13.41 -14.50 -16.21
N LEU A 94 14.50 -13.77 -16.38
CA LEU A 94 14.47 -12.34 -16.71
C LEU A 94 14.69 -12.18 -18.22
N ASN A 95 14.24 -11.04 -18.78
CA ASN A 95 14.35 -10.77 -20.21
C ASN A 95 13.70 -11.87 -21.09
N LYS A 96 12.58 -12.44 -20.62
CA LYS A 96 11.87 -13.53 -21.26
C LYS A 96 10.46 -13.04 -21.66
N PRO A 97 10.26 -12.59 -22.91
CA PRO A 97 9.00 -11.98 -23.35
C PRO A 97 7.88 -13.03 -23.42
N ILE A 98 6.67 -12.66 -23.00
CA ILE A 98 5.48 -13.51 -23.13
C ILE A 98 4.81 -13.17 -24.46
N GLU A 99 4.71 -14.14 -25.36
CA GLU A 99 4.05 -14.00 -26.66
C GLU A 99 2.53 -14.17 -26.53
N ASP A 100 2.11 -15.17 -25.75
CA ASP A 100 0.70 -15.52 -25.63
C ASP A 100 0.39 -16.20 -24.28
N ILE A 101 -0.83 -15.98 -23.79
CA ILE A 101 -1.39 -16.67 -22.62
C ILE A 101 -2.44 -17.65 -23.14
N ILE A 102 -2.12 -18.94 -23.08
CA ILE A 102 -2.96 -19.98 -23.68
C ILE A 102 -4.14 -20.26 -22.75
N VAL A 103 -5.34 -20.03 -23.27
CA VAL A 103 -6.61 -20.24 -22.56
C VAL A 103 -7.47 -21.21 -23.36
N GLU A 104 -7.86 -22.32 -22.73
CA GLU A 104 -8.74 -23.33 -23.31
C GLU A 104 -9.99 -23.44 -22.44
N ASN A 105 -11.19 -23.44 -23.06
CA ASN A 105 -12.47 -23.51 -22.34
C ASN A 105 -12.60 -22.45 -21.22
N GLY A 106 -12.06 -21.25 -21.46
CA GLY A 106 -12.07 -20.15 -20.49
C GLY A 106 -11.08 -20.30 -19.32
N LYS A 107 -10.23 -21.33 -19.30
CA LYS A 107 -9.23 -21.56 -18.26
C LYS A 107 -7.81 -21.48 -18.82
N VAL A 108 -6.90 -20.85 -18.07
CA VAL A 108 -5.48 -20.82 -18.42
C VAL A 108 -4.89 -22.24 -18.39
N VAL A 109 -4.13 -22.58 -19.42
CA VAL A 109 -3.43 -23.86 -19.55
C VAL A 109 -1.91 -23.69 -19.69
N GLY A 110 -1.42 -22.48 -20.00
CA GLY A 110 0.00 -22.19 -20.07
C GLY A 110 0.31 -20.80 -20.61
N VAL A 111 1.61 -20.53 -20.77
CA VAL A 111 2.15 -19.33 -21.42
C VAL A 111 3.13 -19.74 -22.51
N LYS A 112 3.16 -18.97 -23.59
CA LYS A 112 4.10 -19.15 -24.69
C LYS A 112 5.17 -18.05 -24.66
N SER A 113 6.43 -18.45 -24.80
CA SER A 113 7.57 -17.53 -24.81
C SER A 113 8.71 -18.08 -25.66
N GLU A 114 9.15 -17.31 -26.65
CA GLU A 114 10.24 -17.67 -27.58
C GLU A 114 10.02 -19.04 -28.25
N GLY A 115 8.78 -19.29 -28.71
CA GLY A 115 8.40 -20.56 -29.32
C GLY A 115 8.15 -21.74 -28.35
N GLU A 116 8.49 -21.62 -27.07
CA GLU A 116 8.26 -22.66 -26.07
C GLU A 116 6.96 -22.44 -25.29
N ILE A 117 6.34 -23.52 -24.81
CA ILE A 117 5.10 -23.48 -24.01
C ILE A 117 5.36 -24.05 -22.62
N ALA A 118 5.16 -23.21 -21.60
CA ALA A 118 5.14 -23.63 -20.20
C ALA A 118 3.70 -23.80 -19.72
N ARG A 119 3.33 -25.03 -19.33
CA ARG A 119 1.97 -25.33 -18.85
C ARG A 119 1.79 -25.00 -17.38
N CYS A 120 0.63 -24.45 -17.01
CA CYS A 120 0.30 -24.13 -15.64
C CYS A 120 -1.19 -24.34 -15.34
N LYS A 121 -1.52 -24.53 -14.05
CA LYS A 121 -2.92 -24.64 -13.59
C LYS A 121 -3.53 -23.29 -13.21
N GLN A 122 -2.66 -22.35 -12.86
CA GLN A 122 -2.97 -21.00 -12.42
C GLN A 122 -1.85 -20.08 -12.92
N LEU A 123 -2.22 -18.86 -13.28
CA LEU A 123 -1.31 -17.81 -13.70
C LEU A 123 -1.52 -16.60 -12.80
N ILE A 124 -0.43 -16.06 -12.27
CA ILE A 124 -0.40 -14.81 -11.52
C ILE A 124 0.43 -13.84 -12.35
N CYS A 125 -0.14 -12.69 -12.70
CA CYS A 125 0.53 -11.65 -13.48
C CYS A 125 0.00 -10.27 -13.08
N ASP A 126 0.79 -9.23 -13.38
CA ASP A 126 0.33 -7.85 -13.24
C ASP A 126 -0.46 -7.40 -14.48
N PRO A 127 -1.20 -6.26 -14.40
CA PRO A 127 -2.07 -5.79 -15.48
C PRO A 127 -1.41 -5.61 -16.85
N SER A 128 -0.09 -5.41 -16.93
CA SER A 128 0.60 -5.20 -18.21
C SER A 128 0.57 -6.41 -19.14
N TYR A 129 0.39 -7.62 -18.58
CA TYR A 129 0.29 -8.87 -19.35
C TYR A 129 -1.14 -9.19 -19.84
N VAL A 130 -2.16 -8.52 -19.30
CA VAL A 130 -3.58 -8.83 -19.54
C VAL A 130 -4.42 -7.55 -19.66
N MET A 131 -3.98 -6.64 -20.52
CA MET A 131 -4.61 -5.31 -20.68
C MET A 131 -6.09 -5.36 -21.09
N ASP A 132 -6.52 -6.45 -21.74
CA ASP A 132 -7.91 -6.73 -22.13
C ASP A 132 -8.81 -7.19 -20.97
N ARG A 133 -8.22 -7.54 -19.82
CA ARG A 133 -8.93 -8.07 -18.64
C ARG A 133 -8.94 -7.11 -17.46
N VAL A 134 -8.52 -5.87 -17.66
CA VAL A 134 -8.41 -4.85 -16.61
C VAL A 134 -9.11 -3.55 -17.04
N ASN A 135 -9.55 -2.78 -16.05
CA ASN A 135 -10.16 -1.46 -16.27
C ASN A 135 -9.29 -0.38 -15.62
N LYS A 136 -9.13 0.75 -16.32
CA LYS A 136 -8.43 1.92 -15.77
C LYS A 136 -9.29 2.56 -14.67
N VAL A 137 -8.76 2.60 -13.44
CA VAL A 137 -9.46 3.18 -12.26
C VAL A 137 -9.00 4.59 -11.90
N GLY A 138 -7.91 5.07 -12.48
CA GLY A 138 -7.36 6.40 -12.18
C GLY A 138 -5.97 6.60 -12.78
N GLN A 139 -5.35 7.73 -12.46
CA GLN A 139 -3.98 8.06 -12.82
C GLN A 139 -3.28 8.72 -11.63
N VAL A 140 -1.97 8.51 -11.50
CA VAL A 140 -1.14 9.06 -10.43
C VAL A 140 0.02 9.78 -11.07
N ILE A 141 0.26 11.02 -10.65
CA ILE A 141 1.45 11.79 -11.03
C ILE A 141 2.55 11.49 -10.01
N ARG A 142 3.76 11.19 -10.49
CA ARG A 142 4.95 11.00 -9.65
C ARG A 142 6.07 11.89 -10.17
N VAL A 143 6.68 12.65 -9.25
CA VAL A 143 7.83 13.52 -9.56
C VAL A 143 8.97 13.12 -8.64
N ILE A 144 10.12 12.83 -9.23
CA ILE A 144 11.35 12.50 -8.49
C ILE A 144 12.25 13.73 -8.51
N CYS A 145 12.51 14.29 -7.33
CA CYS A 145 13.34 15.49 -7.18
C CYS A 145 14.64 15.11 -6.48
N ILE A 146 15.78 15.47 -7.10
CA ILE A 146 17.10 15.35 -6.48
C ILE A 146 17.44 16.70 -5.85
N MET A 147 17.85 16.68 -4.58
CA MET A 147 18.15 17.87 -3.81
C MET A 147 19.58 17.80 -3.26
N SER A 148 20.26 18.93 -3.23
CA SER A 148 21.59 19.08 -2.63
C SER A 148 21.54 19.53 -1.16
N HIS A 149 20.33 19.69 -0.60
CA HIS A 149 20.09 20.11 0.78
C HIS A 149 18.86 19.38 1.36
N PRO A 150 18.73 19.27 2.70
CA PRO A 150 17.53 18.75 3.35
C PRO A 150 16.28 19.56 3.02
N ILE A 151 15.11 18.95 3.25
CA ILE A 151 13.82 19.64 3.11
C ILE A 151 13.69 20.67 4.24
N LYS A 152 13.23 21.89 3.93
CA LYS A 152 13.02 22.94 4.94
C LYS A 152 11.94 22.50 5.94
N ASN A 153 12.05 22.96 7.19
CA ASN A 153 11.10 22.67 8.28
C ASN A 153 10.97 21.19 8.67
N THR A 154 11.98 20.36 8.39
CA THR A 154 12.02 18.95 8.84
C THR A 154 13.14 18.69 9.84
N SER A 155 13.69 19.73 10.47
CA SER A 155 14.81 19.63 11.43
C SER A 155 16.00 18.84 10.86
N ASP A 156 16.36 19.12 9.60
CA ASP A 156 17.42 18.44 8.85
C ASP A 156 17.29 16.90 8.82
N ALA A 157 16.06 16.38 8.86
CA ALA A 157 15.80 14.95 8.78
C ALA A 157 16.34 14.32 7.49
N ASN A 158 17.04 13.19 7.64
CA ASN A 158 17.57 12.40 6.52
C ASN A 158 16.47 11.65 5.73
N SER A 159 15.29 11.46 6.33
CA SER A 159 14.11 10.91 5.69
C SER A 159 12.85 11.41 6.40
N CYS A 160 11.78 11.62 5.64
CA CYS A 160 10.49 12.03 6.19
C CYS A 160 9.35 11.63 5.24
N GLN A 161 8.12 11.68 5.76
CA GLN A 161 6.89 11.63 4.98
C GLN A 161 6.14 12.94 5.19
N ILE A 162 5.69 13.56 4.11
CA ILE A 162 4.90 14.78 4.13
C ILE A 162 3.51 14.42 3.58
N ILE A 163 2.48 14.64 4.38
CA ILE A 163 1.08 14.45 3.99
C ILE A 163 0.47 15.84 3.89
N ILE A 164 -0.15 16.12 2.74
CA ILE A 164 -0.91 17.34 2.49
C ILE A 164 -2.36 16.86 2.33
N PRO A 165 -3.21 16.98 3.37
CA PRO A 165 -4.62 16.65 3.27
C PRO A 165 -5.29 17.40 2.12
N GLN A 166 -6.30 16.77 1.52
CA GLN A 166 -7.18 17.45 0.57
C GLN A 166 -7.99 18.49 1.35
N ASN A 167 -7.99 19.75 0.89
CA ASN A 167 -8.86 20.79 1.45
C ASN A 167 -10.32 20.57 1.05
#